data_AF-A0A0N1F3X9-F1
#
_entry.id   AF-A0A0N1F3X9-F1
#
_cell.length_a   1.000
_cell.length_b   1.000
_cell.length_c   1.000
_cell.angle_alpha   90.00
_cell.angle_beta   90.00
_cell.angle_gamma   90.00
#
_symmetry.space_group_name_H-M   'P 1'
#
loop_
_entity.id
_entity.type
_entity.pdbx_description
1 polymer ?
#
loop_
_entity_poly.entity_id
_entity_poly.type
_entity_poly.pdbx_seq_one_letter_code
_entity_poly.pdbx_strand_id
1 'polypeptide(L)' 'MELPQDAPLVVIASEDEYQEALAQIRAASVLPVGTPETIEAAGLSAAVRAWEQEHGTGPGTHAADAPAH' A
#
# COMPACT_ATOMS: atom_id res chain seq x y z
N MET A 1 -25.88 6.49 -10.21
CA MET A 1 -24.81 5.48 -10.40
C MET A 1 -23.88 5.64 -9.22
N GLU A 2 -24.13 4.87 -8.17
CA GLU A 2 -23.31 4.87 -6.95
C GLU A 2 -22.08 4.01 -7.24
N LEU A 3 -20.89 4.58 -7.07
CA LEU A 3 -19.64 3.82 -7.13
C LEU A 3 -19.66 2.77 -6.01
N PRO A 4 -19.16 1.54 -6.22
CA PRO A 4 -18.98 0.59 -5.12
C PRO A 4 -17.90 1.15 -4.19
N GLN A 5 -18.32 1.81 -3.10
CA GLN A 5 -17.45 2.38 -2.07
C GLN A 5 -16.99 1.32 -1.04
N ASP A 6 -17.39 0.07 -1.24
CA ASP A 6 -17.20 -1.04 -0.30
C ASP A 6 -16.08 -2.00 -0.76
N ALA A 7 -15.06 -1.47 -1.46
CA ALA A 7 -13.80 -2.20 -1.55
C ALA A 7 -13.09 -2.00 -0.21
N PRO A 8 -12.81 -3.05 0.57
CA PRO A 8 -12.10 -2.89 1.83
C PRO A 8 -10.76 -2.23 1.55
N LEU A 9 -10.61 -0.99 2.00
CA LEU A 9 -9.34 -0.30 2.02
C LEU A 9 -8.45 -1.09 2.98
N VAL A 10 -7.43 -1.75 2.44
CA VAL A 10 -6.40 -2.38 3.25
C VAL A 10 -5.64 -1.25 3.95
N VAL A 11 -5.76 -1.18 5.27
CA VAL A 11 -5.06 -0.22 6.13
C VAL A 11 -4.08 -1.01 6.98
N ILE A 12 -2.82 -0.61 6.97
CA ILE A 12 -1.79 -1.19 7.85
C ILE A 12 -1.81 -0.34 9.13
N ALA A 13 -2.19 -0.94 10.25
CA ALA A 13 -2.28 -0.22 11.53
C ALA A 13 -1.05 -0.43 12.42
N SER A 14 -0.21 -1.42 12.10
CA SER A 14 0.90 -1.87 12.94
C SER A 14 2.15 -2.20 12.12
N GLU A 15 3.32 -2.15 12.77
CA GLU A 15 4.58 -2.55 12.12
C GLU A 15 4.62 -4.05 11.77
N ASP A 16 3.93 -4.90 12.53
CA ASP A 16 3.78 -6.33 12.21
C ASP A 16 3.01 -6.52 10.89
N GLU A 17 1.85 -5.87 10.75
CA GLU A 17 1.05 -5.86 9.53
C GLU A 17 1.83 -5.27 8.33
N TYR A 18 2.71 -4.28 8.58
CA TYR A 18 3.62 -3.76 7.56
C TYR A 18 4.62 -4.81 7.08
N GLN A 19 5.25 -5.55 7.99
CA GLN A 19 6.17 -6.63 7.64
C GLN A 19 5.46 -7.77 6.90
N GLU A 20 4.24 -8.13 7.31
CA GLU A 20 3.40 -9.11 6.63
C GLU A 20 3.03 -8.66 5.21
N ALA A 21 2.62 -7.40 5.04
CA ALA A 21 2.32 -6.83 3.74
C ALA A 21 3.55 -6.85 2.81
N LEU A 22 4.72 -6.47 3.32
CA LEU A 22 5.98 -6.57 2.58
C LEU A 22 6.35 -8.02 2.21
N ALA A 23 6.09 -8.99 3.08
CA ALA A 23 6.33 -10.40 2.79
C ALA A 23 5.41 -10.89 1.66
N GLN A 24 4.13 -10.53 1.69
CA GLN A 24 3.16 -10.89 0.65
C GLN A 24 3.49 -10.26 -0.70
N ILE A 25 3.86 -8.97 -0.72
CA ILE A 25 4.29 -8.29 -1.97
C ILE A 25 5.52 -8.99 -2.57
N ARG A 26 6.50 -9.37 -1.74
CA ARG A 26 7.69 -10.10 -2.19
C ARG A 26 7.35 -11.49 -2.71
N ALA A 27 6.46 -12.22 -2.04
CA ALA A 27 6.00 -13.52 -2.50
C ALA A 27 5.25 -13.42 -3.84
N ALA A 28 4.40 -12.40 -4.01
CA ALA A 28 3.70 -12.17 -5.26
C ALA A 28 4.63 -11.76 -6.41
N SER A 29 5.76 -11.11 -6.12
CA SER A 29 6.72 -10.65 -7.14
C SER A 29 7.40 -11.79 -7.91
N VAL A 30 7.38 -13.02 -7.39
CA VAL A 30 7.92 -14.21 -8.07
C VAL A 30 6.85 -15.01 -8.82
N LEU A 31 5.58 -14.61 -8.74
CA LEU A 31 4.47 -15.25 -9.42
C LEU A 31 4.21 -14.61 -10.79
N PRO A 32 3.56 -15.34 -11.72
CA PRO A 32 3.11 -14.76 -12.97
C PRO A 32 2.13 -13.62 -12.73
N VAL A 33 2.29 -12.53 -13.50
CA VAL A 33 1.34 -11.41 -13.46
C VAL A 33 -0.07 -11.90 -13.80
N GLY A 34 -1.04 -11.52 -12.97
CA GLY A 34 -2.45 -11.87 -13.14
C GLY A 34 -2.91 -13.05 -12.28
N THR A 35 -2.03 -13.62 -11.45
CA THR A 35 -2.49 -14.49 -10.36
C THR A 35 -3.23 -13.68 -9.30
N PRO A 36 -4.17 -14.29 -8.54
CA PRO A 36 -4.87 -13.62 -7.45
C PRO A 36 -3.92 -12.91 -6.49
N GLU A 37 -2.82 -13.59 -6.12
CA GLU A 37 -1.80 -13.03 -5.21
C GLU A 37 -1.14 -11.76 -5.77
N THR A 38 -0.92 -11.67 -7.09
CA THR A 38 -0.36 -10.44 -7.69
C THR A 38 -1.35 -9.27 -7.72
N ILE A 39 -2.66 -9.57 -7.79
CA ILE A 39 -3.72 -8.56 -7.74
C ILE A 39 -3.87 -8.04 -6.29
N GLU A 40 -3.84 -8.95 -5.31
CA GLU A 40 -3.87 -8.61 -3.89
C GLU A 40 -2.63 -7.81 -3.45
N ALA A 41 -1.44 -8.21 -3.92
CA ALA A 41 -0.19 -7.47 -3.68
C ALA A 41 -0.20 -6.05 -4.24
N ALA A 42 -0.92 -5.79 -5.34
CA ALA A 42 -1.08 -4.45 -5.87
C ALA A 42 -1.86 -3.55 -4.90
N GLY A 43 -2.89 -4.08 -4.23
CA GLY A 43 -3.62 -3.40 -3.17
C GLY A 43 -2.76 -3.16 -1.93
N LEU A 44 -2.03 -4.18 -1.47
CA LEU A 44 -1.10 -4.07 -0.34
C LEU A 44 0.01 -3.04 -0.58
N SER A 45 0.49 -2.90 -1.82
CA SER A 45 1.52 -1.91 -2.17
C SER A 45 1.06 -0.46 -1.93
N ALA A 46 -0.23 -0.18 -2.12
CA ALA A 46 -0.79 1.14 -1.82
C ALA A 46 -0.87 1.38 -0.29
N ALA A 47 -1.26 0.35 0.47
CA ALA A 47 -1.35 0.40 1.92
C ALA A 47 0.04 0.58 2.57
N VAL A 48 1.05 -0.15 2.08
CA VAL A 48 2.46 -0.04 2.49
C VAL A 48 2.96 1.39 2.29
N ARG A 49 2.71 1.99 1.12
CA ARG A 49 3.10 3.39 0.86
C ARG A 49 2.40 4.41 1.75
N ALA A 50 1.13 4.18 2.09
CA ALA A 50 0.40 5.05 3.01
C ALA A 50 1.03 4.98 4.42
N TRP A 51 1.28 3.77 4.90
CA TRP A 51 1.93 3.54 6.19
C TRP A 51 3.34 4.14 6.24
N GLU A 52 4.16 3.97 5.20
CA GLU A 52 5.51 4.56 5.12
C GLU A 52 5.47 6.10 5.16
N GLN A 53 4.45 6.73 4.55
CA GLN A 53 4.28 8.18 4.61
C GLN A 53 3.89 8.66 6.01
N GLU A 54 3.02 7.94 6.72
CA GLU A 54 2.60 8.29 8.07
C GLU A 54 3.68 8.02 9.12
N HIS A 55 4.44 6.93 8.96
CA HIS A 55 5.45 6.49 9.91
C HIS A 55 6.88 6.97 9.58
N GLY A 56 7.08 7.64 8.44
CA GLY A 56 8.33 8.32 8.08
C GLY A 56 9.47 7.37 7.65
N THR A 57 9.16 6.14 7.29
CA THR A 57 10.14 5.09 6.98
C THR A 57 10.53 5.11 5.48
N GLY A 58 11.14 6.21 5.00
CA GLY A 58 11.75 6.24 3.66
C GLY A 58 11.93 7.64 3.03
N PRO A 59 13.13 8.03 2.57
CA PRO A 59 13.42 9.38 2.08
C PRO A 59 12.94 9.59 0.64
N GLY A 60 11.89 10.38 0.44
CA GLY A 60 11.55 10.88 -0.89
C GLY A 60 10.08 11.13 -1.12
N THR A 61 9.50 12.11 -0.42
CA THR A 61 8.78 13.26 -1.00
C THR A 61 8.05 14.02 0.10
N HIS A 62 8.82 14.76 0.90
CA HIS A 62 8.32 15.97 1.56
C HIS A 62 8.18 17.11 0.52
N ALA A 63 7.49 16.87 -0.58
CA ALA A 63 7.37 17.85 -1.67
C ALA A 63 6.11 17.62 -2.50
N ALA A 64 4.93 17.81 -1.91
CA ALA A 64 3.75 18.35 -2.60
C ALA A 64 2.55 18.45 -1.63
N ASP A 65 2.63 19.32 -0.62
CA ASP A 65 1.45 20.11 -0.24
C ASP A 65 1.91 21.32 0.59
N ALA A 66 2.46 22.32 -0.11
CA ALA A 66 2.44 23.68 0.40
C ALA A 66 1.38 24.43 -0.43
N PRO A 67 0.15 24.62 0.08
CA PRO A 67 -0.65 25.72 -0.39
C PRO A 67 -0.01 26.99 0.16
N ALA A 68 0.81 27.64 -0.66
CA ALA A 68 1.12 29.04 -0.48
C ALA A 68 -0.19 29.83 -0.67
N HIS A 69 -0.75 30.33 0.42
CA HIS A 69 -1.71 31.43 0.38
C HIS A 69 -1.63 32.30 1.64
#